data_AF-A0A7V6MYS1-F1
#
_entry.id   AF-A0A7V6MYS1-F1
#
_cell.length_a   1.000
_cell.length_b   1.000
_cell.length_c   1.000
_cell.angle_alpha   90.00
_cell.angle_beta   90.00
_cell.angle_gamma   90.00
#
_symmetry.space_group_name_H-M   'P 1'
#
loop_
_entity.id
_entity.type
_entity.pdbx_description
1 polymer ?
#
loop_
_entity_poly.entity_id
_entity_poly.type
_entity_poly.pdbx_seq_one_letter_code
_entity_poly.pdbx_strand_id
1 'polypeptide(L)'
;MPDQEELLKYKDSNYLEVTRQYQALLNYVNKHIFNGDEFAGQMLYEDVQGICQFDFSVQGIFEVLNTRGVDFKSEKQVNEVMQLVMDLVNNTRIWENNGYTPNEIFEKYEKPHLMPLPGAGGKSQKVGRNDPCPCGSGKKYKKCCLGKDKMN
;
A
#
# COMPACT_ATOMS: atom_id res chain seq x y z
N MET A 1 13.46 -5.54 -11.83
CA MET A 1 12.17 -5.29 -12.47
C MET A 1 11.47 -6.63 -12.47
N PRO A 2 10.14 -6.70 -12.42
CA PRO A 2 9.45 -7.97 -12.62
C PRO A 2 9.87 -8.61 -13.95
N ASP A 3 9.70 -9.92 -14.07
CA ASP A 3 10.12 -10.65 -15.25
C ASP A 3 9.34 -10.18 -16.50
N GLN A 4 10.03 -10.11 -17.64
CA GLN A 4 9.42 -9.63 -18.87
C GLN A 4 8.24 -10.51 -19.31
N GLU A 5 8.33 -11.84 -19.13
CA GLU A 5 7.25 -12.78 -19.48
C GLU A 5 5.99 -12.54 -18.62
N GLU A 6 6.18 -12.13 -17.38
CA GLU A 6 5.09 -11.79 -16.46
C GLU A 6 4.39 -10.50 -16.91
N LEU A 7 5.16 -9.48 -17.30
CA LEU A 7 4.62 -8.21 -17.79
C LEU A 7 3.94 -8.34 -19.16
N LEU A 8 4.36 -9.30 -20.00
CA LEU A 8 3.71 -9.55 -21.29
C LEU A 8 2.25 -9.99 -21.17
N LYS A 9 1.84 -10.54 -20.02
CA LYS A 9 0.45 -10.93 -19.76
C LYS A 9 -0.49 -9.74 -19.76
N TYR A 10 -0.03 -8.58 -19.28
CA TYR A 10 -0.78 -7.33 -19.22
C TYR A 10 -1.01 -6.67 -20.60
N LYS A 11 -0.46 -7.26 -21.69
CA LYS A 11 -0.82 -6.84 -23.06
C LYS A 11 -2.23 -7.26 -23.45
N ASP A 12 -2.75 -8.32 -22.85
CA ASP A 12 -4.14 -8.71 -23.04
C ASP A 12 -5.01 -7.81 -22.15
N SER A 13 -5.87 -7.01 -22.77
CA SER A 13 -6.80 -6.12 -22.08
C SER A 13 -7.79 -6.87 -21.16
N ASN A 14 -7.96 -8.19 -21.36
CA ASN A 14 -8.78 -9.05 -20.51
C ASN A 14 -7.97 -9.81 -19.46
N TYR A 15 -6.65 -9.59 -19.37
CA TYR A 15 -5.83 -10.26 -18.38
C TYR A 15 -6.17 -9.80 -16.96
N LEU A 16 -6.69 -10.74 -16.18
CA LEU A 16 -6.98 -10.53 -14.76
C LEU A 16 -5.91 -11.22 -13.92
N GLU A 17 -5.13 -10.45 -13.18
CA GLU A 17 -4.19 -11.02 -12.22
C GLU A 17 -4.95 -11.46 -10.95
N VAL A 18 -5.10 -12.78 -10.80
CA VAL A 18 -5.74 -13.40 -9.64
C VAL A 18 -4.74 -13.49 -8.50
N THR A 19 -4.69 -12.46 -7.66
CA THR A 19 -3.86 -12.42 -6.45
C THR A 19 -4.62 -12.89 -5.21
N ARG A 20 -3.90 -13.12 -4.10
CA ARG A 20 -4.55 -13.39 -2.80
C ARG A 20 -5.39 -12.20 -2.32
N GLN A 21 -4.97 -10.98 -2.65
CA GLN A 21 -5.67 -9.74 -2.29
C GLN A 21 -6.97 -9.59 -3.09
N TYR A 22 -6.94 -9.95 -4.38
CA TYR A 22 -8.14 -10.09 -5.20
C TYR A 22 -9.14 -11.04 -4.55
N GLN A 23 -8.71 -12.27 -4.23
CA GLN A 23 -9.58 -13.27 -3.61
C GLN A 23 -10.14 -12.79 -2.27
N ALA A 24 -9.34 -12.09 -1.46
CA ALA A 24 -9.77 -11.56 -0.18
C ALA A 24 -10.88 -10.50 -0.33
N LEU A 25 -10.70 -9.54 -1.25
CA LEU A 25 -11.71 -8.52 -1.52
C LEU A 25 -12.98 -9.14 -2.10
N LEU A 26 -12.85 -9.98 -3.15
CA LEU A 26 -13.98 -10.64 -3.81
C LEU A 26 -14.81 -11.47 -2.84
N ASN A 27 -14.16 -12.29 -2.01
CA ASN A 27 -14.85 -13.12 -1.03
C ASN A 27 -15.62 -12.28 0.01
N TYR A 28 -15.03 -11.16 0.44
CA TYR A 28 -15.69 -10.27 1.39
C TYR A 28 -16.92 -9.60 0.76
N VAL A 29 -16.76 -8.97 -0.41
CA VAL A 29 -17.84 -8.22 -1.06
C VAL A 29 -18.98 -9.14 -1.50
N ASN A 30 -18.66 -10.32 -2.03
CA ASN A 30 -19.69 -11.30 -2.41
C ASN A 30 -20.49 -11.74 -1.18
N LYS A 31 -19.83 -12.05 -0.07
CA LYS A 31 -20.49 -12.58 1.13
C LYS A 31 -21.27 -11.52 1.90
N HIS A 32 -20.73 -10.30 2.01
CA HIS A 32 -21.21 -9.30 2.96
C HIS A 32 -21.92 -8.09 2.32
N ILE A 33 -21.74 -7.88 1.01
CA ILE A 33 -22.31 -6.73 0.28
C ILE A 33 -23.30 -7.22 -0.79
N PHE A 34 -22.86 -8.10 -1.68
CA PHE A 34 -23.65 -8.52 -2.85
C PHE A 34 -24.48 -9.79 -2.64
N ASN A 35 -24.60 -10.30 -1.40
CA ASN A 35 -25.41 -11.47 -1.05
C ASN A 35 -25.17 -12.73 -1.92
N GLY A 36 -23.93 -12.94 -2.36
CA GLY A 36 -23.52 -14.07 -3.19
C GLY A 36 -23.52 -13.82 -4.70
N ASP A 37 -23.83 -12.61 -5.16
CA ASP A 37 -23.67 -12.24 -6.57
C ASP A 37 -22.19 -12.07 -6.93
N GLU A 38 -21.61 -13.14 -7.48
CA GLU A 38 -20.20 -13.19 -7.89
C GLU A 38 -19.89 -12.23 -9.05
N PHE A 39 -20.85 -11.99 -9.94
CA PHE A 39 -20.67 -11.10 -11.08
C PHE A 39 -20.53 -9.65 -10.60
N ALA A 40 -21.39 -9.22 -9.69
CA ALA A 40 -21.30 -7.88 -9.10
C ALA A 40 -19.96 -7.67 -8.38
N GLY A 41 -19.48 -8.67 -7.64
CA GLY A 41 -18.17 -8.60 -6.97
C GLY A 41 -17.00 -8.55 -7.94
N GLN A 42 -17.05 -9.32 -9.04
CA GLN A 42 -16.02 -9.28 -10.07
C GLN A 42 -15.97 -7.91 -10.74
N MET A 43 -17.14 -7.35 -11.10
CA MET A 43 -17.22 -6.03 -11.72
C MET A 43 -16.70 -4.92 -10.79
N LEU A 44 -17.01 -4.99 -9.49
CA LEU A 44 -16.44 -4.05 -8.50
C LEU A 44 -14.92 -4.15 -8.46
N TYR A 45 -14.37 -5.36 -8.51
CA TYR A 45 -12.92 -5.54 -8.53
C TYR A 45 -12.27 -4.96 -9.79
N GLU A 46 -12.81 -5.23 -10.97
CA GLU A 46 -12.27 -4.72 -12.23
C GLU A 46 -12.22 -3.17 -12.22
N ASP A 47 -13.26 -2.52 -11.71
CA ASP A 47 -13.26 -1.06 -11.54
C ASP A 47 -12.17 -0.58 -10.57
N VAL A 48 -12.06 -1.23 -9.40
CA VAL A 48 -11.06 -0.89 -8.38
C VAL A 48 -9.64 -1.10 -8.94
N GLN A 49 -9.40 -2.20 -9.63
CA GLN A 49 -8.12 -2.49 -10.26
C GLN A 49 -7.78 -1.47 -11.35
N GLY A 50 -8.76 -1.06 -12.15
CA GLY A 50 -8.60 0.02 -13.12
C GLY A 50 -8.17 1.33 -12.45
N ILE A 51 -8.83 1.73 -11.36
CA ILE A 51 -8.44 2.92 -10.59
C ILE A 51 -6.99 2.78 -10.08
N CYS A 52 -6.60 1.61 -9.56
CA CYS A 52 -5.25 1.38 -9.07
C CYS A 52 -4.17 1.55 -10.15
N GLN A 53 -4.46 1.17 -11.40
CA GLN A 53 -3.47 1.15 -12.48
C GLN A 53 -3.27 2.50 -13.18
N PHE A 54 -4.26 3.41 -13.16
CA PHE A 54 -4.19 4.66 -13.90
C PHE A 54 -4.04 5.90 -13.01
N ASP A 55 -4.93 6.08 -12.03
CA ASP A 55 -4.90 7.25 -11.13
C ASP A 55 -5.62 6.91 -9.82
N PHE A 56 -4.87 6.31 -8.89
CA PHE A 56 -5.45 5.88 -7.63
C PHE A 56 -5.88 7.09 -6.79
N SER A 57 -7.16 7.15 -6.47
CA SER A 57 -7.70 8.09 -5.49
C SER A 57 -8.73 7.41 -4.60
N VAL A 58 -8.70 7.76 -3.31
CA VAL A 58 -9.69 7.27 -2.34
C VAL A 58 -11.09 7.74 -2.72
N GLN A 59 -11.20 8.97 -3.25
CA GLN A 59 -12.47 9.49 -3.78
C GLN A 59 -13.01 8.61 -4.91
N GLY A 60 -12.17 8.23 -5.88
CA GLY A 60 -12.57 7.34 -6.98
C GLY A 60 -13.04 5.97 -6.50
N ILE A 61 -12.41 5.41 -5.46
CA ILE A 61 -12.88 4.17 -4.83
C ILE A 61 -14.30 4.34 -4.27
N PHE A 62 -14.57 5.42 -3.56
CA PHE A 62 -15.92 5.69 -3.05
C PHE A 62 -16.94 5.93 -4.16
N GLU A 63 -16.56 6.61 -5.25
CA GLU A 63 -17.44 6.80 -6.41
C GLU A 63 -17.82 5.46 -7.06
N VAL A 64 -16.86 4.54 -7.22
CA VAL A 64 -17.13 3.19 -7.73
C VAL A 64 -18.03 2.41 -6.79
N LEU A 65 -17.74 2.40 -5.49
CA LEU A 65 -18.58 1.73 -4.50
C LEU A 65 -20.03 2.24 -4.54
N ASN A 66 -20.21 3.57 -4.62
CA ASN A 66 -21.53 4.18 -4.75
C ASN A 66 -22.22 3.83 -6.08
N THR A 67 -21.49 3.84 -7.20
CA THR A 67 -22.00 3.50 -8.53
C THR A 67 -22.44 2.04 -8.61
N ARG A 68 -21.73 1.14 -7.90
CA ARG A 68 -22.07 -0.27 -7.76
C ARG A 68 -23.17 -0.54 -6.73
N GLY A 69 -23.73 0.50 -6.11
CA GLY A 69 -24.83 0.39 -5.15
C GLY A 69 -24.42 -0.26 -3.83
N VAL A 70 -23.15 -0.14 -3.43
CA VAL A 70 -22.66 -0.68 -2.16
C VAL A 70 -23.23 0.16 -1.01
N ASP A 71 -24.08 -0.48 -0.20
CA ASP A 71 -24.65 0.13 1.00
C ASP A 71 -23.95 -0.40 2.26
N PHE A 72 -23.27 0.50 2.97
CA PHE A 72 -22.51 0.18 4.18
C PHE A 72 -23.38 0.31 5.43
N LYS A 73 -23.43 -0.75 6.23
CA LYS A 73 -24.25 -0.82 7.46
C LYS A 73 -23.57 -0.22 8.68
N SER A 74 -22.24 -0.06 8.63
CA SER A 74 -21.45 0.46 9.76
C SER A 74 -20.10 1.01 9.31
N GLU A 75 -19.54 1.93 10.10
CA GLU A 75 -18.18 2.43 9.91
C GLU A 75 -17.13 1.29 9.95
N LYS A 76 -17.37 0.28 10.78
CA LYS A 76 -16.51 -0.92 10.83
C LYS A 76 -16.45 -1.63 9.48
N GLN A 77 -17.59 -1.76 8.80
CA GLN A 77 -17.65 -2.38 7.47
C GLN A 77 -16.90 -1.56 6.43
N VAL A 78 -17.03 -0.22 6.48
CA VAL A 78 -16.25 0.69 5.63
C VAL A 78 -14.76 0.47 5.85
N ASN A 79 -14.31 0.46 7.11
CA ASN A 79 -12.90 0.25 7.44
C ASN A 79 -12.39 -1.11 6.97
N GLU A 80 -13.17 -2.18 7.12
CA GLU A 80 -12.80 -3.52 6.63
C GLU A 80 -12.61 -3.54 5.11
N VAL A 81 -13.55 -2.96 4.35
CA VAL A 81 -13.43 -2.87 2.89
C VAL A 81 -12.25 -1.99 2.48
N MET A 82 -12.08 -0.83 3.11
CA MET A 82 -10.97 0.06 2.80
C MET A 82 -9.61 -0.57 3.10
N GLN A 83 -9.48 -1.38 4.16
CA GLN A 83 -8.25 -2.14 4.43
C GLN A 83 -7.97 -3.17 3.31
N LEU A 84 -8.99 -3.88 2.84
CA LEU A 84 -8.86 -4.83 1.74
C LEU A 84 -8.49 -4.13 0.42
N VAL A 85 -9.12 -2.98 0.13
CA VAL A 85 -8.79 -2.16 -1.04
C VAL A 85 -7.36 -1.65 -0.94
N MET A 86 -6.93 -1.13 0.20
CA MET A 86 -5.56 -0.64 0.37
C MET A 86 -4.52 -1.77 0.26
N ASP A 87 -4.82 -2.97 0.77
CA ASP A 87 -3.94 -4.11 0.56
C ASP A 87 -3.86 -4.49 -0.92
N LEU A 88 -4.98 -4.45 -1.65
CA LEU A 88 -4.96 -4.66 -3.10
C LEU A 88 -4.13 -3.60 -3.84
N VAL A 89 -4.34 -2.31 -3.53
CA VAL A 89 -3.62 -1.17 -4.12
C VAL A 89 -2.11 -1.36 -3.97
N ASN A 90 -1.66 -1.66 -2.74
CA ASN A 90 -0.23 -1.81 -2.45
C ASN A 90 0.42 -3.04 -3.11
N ASN A 91 -0.39 -3.99 -3.59
CA ASN A 91 0.06 -5.20 -4.27
C ASN A 91 -0.34 -5.26 -5.75
N THR A 92 -0.88 -4.18 -6.32
CA THR A 92 -1.19 -4.10 -7.76
C THR A 92 0.02 -3.58 -8.53
N ARG A 93 0.32 -4.19 -9.67
CA ARG A 93 1.39 -3.73 -10.58
C ARG A 93 0.94 -2.44 -11.29
N ILE A 94 1.83 -1.45 -11.33
CA ILE A 94 1.55 -0.12 -11.88
C ILE A 94 2.55 0.19 -13.00
N TRP A 95 2.09 0.75 -14.13
CA TRP A 95 2.91 1.01 -15.31
C TRP A 95 3.96 2.09 -15.05
N GLU A 96 3.56 3.18 -14.38
CA GLU A 96 4.39 4.31 -13.95
C GLU A 96 5.55 3.84 -13.05
N ASN A 97 5.32 2.74 -12.33
CA ASN A 97 6.29 2.09 -11.46
C ASN A 97 7.13 1.03 -12.19
N ASN A 98 7.20 1.05 -13.52
CA ASN A 98 7.90 0.03 -14.33
C ASN A 98 7.46 -1.41 -13.97
N GLY A 99 6.17 -1.59 -13.71
CA GLY A 99 5.56 -2.88 -13.37
C GLY A 99 5.74 -3.32 -11.91
N TYR A 100 6.49 -2.60 -11.09
CA TYR A 100 6.58 -2.89 -9.66
C TYR A 100 5.27 -2.53 -8.94
N THR A 101 4.96 -3.28 -7.90
CA THR A 101 3.92 -2.89 -6.94
C THR A 101 4.47 -1.83 -5.96
N PRO A 102 3.61 -1.00 -5.34
CA PRO A 102 4.05 -0.09 -4.28
C PRO A 102 4.82 -0.80 -3.15
N ASN A 103 4.39 -1.99 -2.73
CA ASN A 103 5.09 -2.77 -1.71
C ASN A 103 6.47 -3.25 -2.18
N GLU A 104 6.63 -3.66 -3.43
CA GLU A 104 7.94 -4.05 -3.98
C GLU A 104 8.92 -2.86 -4.00
N ILE A 105 8.43 -1.67 -4.35
CA ILE A 105 9.23 -0.43 -4.30
C ILE A 105 9.63 -0.13 -2.86
N PHE A 106 8.66 -0.15 -1.94
CA PHE A 106 8.89 0.13 -0.53
C PHE A 106 9.94 -0.82 0.06
N GLU A 107 9.75 -2.13 -0.08
CA GLU A 107 10.65 -3.14 0.47
C GLU A 107 12.07 -3.03 -0.09
N LYS A 108 12.20 -2.74 -1.39
CA LYS A 108 13.50 -2.73 -2.06
C LYS A 108 14.27 -1.42 -1.89
N TYR A 109 13.59 -0.29 -1.99
CA TYR A 109 14.25 1.02 -2.10
C TYR A 109 14.00 1.92 -0.89
N GLU A 110 12.85 1.84 -0.23
CA GLU A 110 12.53 2.78 0.85
C GLU A 110 12.91 2.21 2.22
N LYS A 111 12.50 0.97 2.50
CA LYS A 111 12.71 0.27 3.77
C LYS A 111 14.16 0.27 4.26
N PRO A 112 15.19 0.06 3.41
CA PRO A 112 16.59 0.13 3.87
C PRO A 112 17.02 1.53 4.35
N HIS A 113 16.34 2.58 3.91
CA HIS A 113 16.64 3.97 4.24
C HIS A 113 15.75 4.53 5.35
N LEU A 114 14.76 3.76 5.83
CA LEU A 114 13.92 4.18 6.95
C LEU A 114 14.75 4.29 8.22
N MET A 115 14.71 5.47 8.83
CA MET A 115 15.23 5.65 10.17
C MET A 115 14.19 5.13 11.19
N PRO A 116 14.63 4.43 12.24
CA PRO A 116 13.72 4.01 13.31
C PRO A 116 13.10 5.24 13.97
N LEU A 117 11.80 5.14 14.26
CA LEU A 117 11.07 6.18 14.99
C LEU A 117 11.74 6.42 16.37
N PRO A 118 11.93 7.68 16.79
CA PRO A 118 12.45 7.98 18.11
C PRO A 118 11.53 7.36 19.19
N GLY A 119 12.05 6.42 19.98
CA GLY A 119 11.30 5.77 21.07
C GLY A 119 10.73 4.38 20.76
N ALA A 120 10.78 3.91 19.51
CA ALA A 120 10.54 2.50 19.22
C ALA A 120 11.80 1.71 19.59
N GLY A 121 11.75 0.92 20.67
CA GLY A 121 12.88 0.24 21.34
C GLY A 121 13.66 -0.81 20.54
N GLY A 122 14.08 -0.50 19.32
CA GLY A 122 15.16 -1.21 18.65
C GLY A 122 16.48 -0.85 19.31
N LYS A 123 17.36 -1.85 19.53
CA LYS A 123 18.71 -1.65 20.07
C LYS A 123 19.39 -0.51 19.32
N SER A 124 19.43 0.67 19.92
CA SER A 124 20.03 1.86 19.32
C SER A 124 21.45 1.50 18.92
N GLN A 125 21.75 1.44 17.62
CA GLN A 125 23.13 1.45 17.18
C GLN A 125 23.77 2.65 17.85
N LYS A 126 24.84 2.42 18.62
CA LYS A 126 25.58 3.49 19.30
C LYS A 126 26.12 4.43 18.22
N VAL A 127 25.41 5.53 17.98
CA VAL A 127 25.83 6.53 17.00
C VAL A 127 27.19 7.08 17.41
N GLY A 128 28.17 6.96 16.53
CA GLY A 128 29.51 7.46 16.74
C GLY A 128 29.50 8.99 16.83
N ARG A 129 30.36 9.55 17.68
CA ARG A 129 30.46 11.01 17.92
C ARG A 129 30.61 11.83 16.62
N ASN A 130 31.23 11.27 15.59
CA ASN A 130 31.49 11.92 14.31
C ASN A 130 30.48 11.56 13.20
N ASP A 131 29.56 10.64 13.44
CA ASP A 131 28.61 10.15 12.43
C ASP A 131 27.53 11.21 12.13
N PRO A 132 26.85 11.14 10.98
CA PRO A 132 25.67 11.96 10.70
C PRO A 132 24.64 11.82 11.82
N CYS A 133 24.11 12.94 12.29
CA CYS A 133 23.19 12.91 13.42
C CYS A 133 21.82 12.34 13.00
N PRO A 134 21.26 11.38 13.75
CA PRO A 134 19.95 10.78 13.45
C PRO A 134 18.78 11.76 13.54
N CYS A 135 19.02 12.98 14.05
CA CYS A 135 18.05 14.09 14.09
C CYS A 135 17.67 14.66 12.71
N GLY A 136 18.28 14.17 11.61
CA GLY A 136 18.03 14.68 10.25
C GLY A 136 18.65 16.06 9.95
N SER A 137 19.42 16.64 10.87
CA SER A 137 19.98 18.00 10.70
C SER A 137 21.12 18.13 9.69
N GLY A 138 21.61 17.02 9.12
CA GLY A 138 22.82 16.99 8.28
C GLY A 138 24.14 17.27 9.01
N LYS A 139 24.12 17.54 10.33
CA LYS A 139 25.32 17.80 11.15
C LYS A 139 25.86 16.49 11.75
N LYS A 140 27.15 16.46 12.10
CA LYS A 140 27.74 15.36 12.90
C LYS A 140 27.05 15.28 14.27
N TYR A 141 26.87 14.08 14.84
CA TYR A 141 26.18 13.85 16.12
C TYR A 141 26.72 14.72 17.26
N LYS A 142 28.05 14.89 17.35
CA LYS A 142 28.70 15.82 18.31
C LYS A 142 28.32 17.29 18.20
N LYS A 143 27.80 17.71 17.04
CA LYS A 143 27.38 19.08 16.74
C LYS A 143 25.85 19.24 16.67
N CYS A 144 25.04 18.17 16.81
CA CYS A 144 23.57 18.23 16.89
C CYS A 144 23.09 17.78 18.28
N CYS A 145 22.94 16.47 18.51
CA CYS A 145 22.22 15.93 19.67
C CYS A 145 23.08 15.54 20.87
N LEU A 146 24.38 15.28 20.70
CA LEU A 146 25.24 14.76 21.78
C LEU A 146 25.27 15.63 23.06
N GLY A 147 25.06 16.94 22.94
CA GLY A 147 24.99 17.86 24.08
C GLY A 147 23.58 18.11 24.61
N LYS A 148 22.54 17.70 23.87
CA LYS A 148 21.12 17.89 24.20
C LYS A 148 20.53 16.66 24.91
N ASP A 149 21.14 15.49 24.76
CA ASP A 149 20.73 14.24 25.39
C ASP A 149 20.92 14.20 26.93
N LYS A 150 21.53 15.23 27.54
CA LYS A 150 21.83 15.31 28.99
C LYS A 150 20.85 16.18 29.81
N MET A 151 19.72 16.61 29.23
CA MET A 151 18.74 17.48 29.90
C MET A 151 17.35 16.83 30.09
N ASN A 152 17.27 15.50 30.11
CA ASN A 152 16.10 14.76 30.58
C ASN A 152 16.55 13.62 31.51
#